data_AF-A0A5Q4G4D7-F1
#
_entry.id   AF-A0A5Q4G4D7-F1
#
_cell.length_a   1.000
_cell.length_b   1.000
_cell.length_c   1.000
_cell.angle_alpha   90.00
_cell.angle_beta   90.00
_cell.angle_gamma   90.00
#
_symmetry.space_group_name_H-M   'P 1'
#
loop_
_entity.id
_entity.type
_entity.pdbx_description
1 polymer ?
#
loop_
_entity_poly.entity_id
_entity_poly.type
_entity_poly.pdbx_seq_one_letter_code
_entity_poly.pdbx_strand_id
1 'polypeptide(L)' 'MSTVSVSPASSTENRVQTIRGADLFVRCLRELGVDTVFGYPGGAIMPIYDALPRSGIT' A
#
# COMPACT_ATOMS: atom_id res chain seq x y z
N MET A 1 42.70 2.09 29.04
CA MET A 1 41.82 3.17 28.53
C MET A 1 41.27 2.70 27.19
N SER A 2 40.04 2.20 27.17
CA SER A 2 39.40 1.67 25.96
C SER A 2 38.70 2.79 25.21
N THR A 3 39.08 3.02 23.96
CA THR A 3 38.43 3.98 23.07
C THR A 3 37.08 3.41 22.60
N VAL A 4 35.98 4.03 23.05
CA VAL A 4 34.63 3.71 22.57
C VAL A 4 34.51 4.22 21.12
N SER A 5 34.31 3.27 20.21
CA SER A 5 33.98 3.56 18.81
C SER A 5 32.53 4.04 18.75
N VAL A 6 32.34 5.35 18.58
CA VAL A 6 31.03 5.92 18.26
C VAL A 6 30.77 5.63 16.79
N SER A 7 29.93 4.63 16.53
CA SER A 7 29.40 4.35 15.20
C SER A 7 28.53 5.52 14.73
N PRO A 8 28.66 6.00 13.47
CA PRO A 8 27.85 7.10 12.99
C PRO A 8 26.39 6.64 12.91
N ALA A 9 25.50 7.55 13.25
CA ALA A 9 24.06 7.34 13.26
C ALA A 9 23.57 6.71 11.96
N SER A 10 22.80 5.62 12.10
CA SER A 10 22.03 5.01 11.01
C SER A 10 21.19 6.09 10.34
N SER A 11 21.56 6.45 9.12
CA SER A 11 20.78 7.32 8.24
C SER A 11 19.44 6.65 7.95
N THR A 12 18.40 7.10 8.65
CA THR A 12 17.01 6.76 8.35
C THR A 12 16.67 7.34 6.97
N GLU A 13 16.95 6.60 5.91
CA GLU A 13 16.43 6.90 4.58
C GLU A 13 14.90 6.75 4.63
N ASN A 14 14.20 7.88 4.65
CA ASN A 14 12.75 7.91 4.47
C ASN A 14 12.43 7.52 3.02
N ARG A 15 12.45 6.23 2.74
CA ARG A 15 12.13 5.68 1.43
C ARG A 15 10.65 5.85 1.19
N VAL A 16 10.30 6.91 0.45
CA VAL A 16 8.95 7.12 -0.07
C VAL A 16 8.61 5.91 -0.95
N GLN A 17 7.81 4.99 -0.42
CA GLN A 17 7.31 3.88 -1.22
C GLN A 17 6.20 4.39 -2.13
N THR A 18 6.48 4.45 -3.43
CA THR A 18 5.44 4.74 -4.43
C THR A 18 4.51 3.53 -4.53
N ILE A 19 3.29 3.70 -4.04
CA ILE A 19 2.19 2.73 -4.18
C ILE A 19 1.17 3.25 -5.19
N ARG A 20 0.52 2.37 -5.95
CA ARG A 20 -0.57 2.79 -6.85
C ARG A 20 -1.79 3.17 -6.01
N GLY A 21 -2.49 4.23 -6.40
CA GLY A 21 -3.69 4.68 -5.69
C GLY A 21 -4.78 3.60 -5.60
N ALA A 22 -4.93 2.80 -6.65
CA ALA A 22 -5.85 1.65 -6.66
C ALA A 22 -5.46 0.58 -5.63
N ASP A 23 -4.18 0.27 -5.48
CA ASP A 23 -3.71 -0.71 -4.49
C ASP A 23 -3.91 -0.18 -3.06
N LEU A 24 -3.73 1.13 -2.83
CA LEU A 24 -4.03 1.77 -1.54
C LEU A 24 -5.52 1.71 -1.22
N PHE A 25 -6.37 2.05 -2.18
CA PHE A 25 -7.82 2.02 -2.03
C PHE A 25 -8.32 0.64 -1.60
N VAL A 26 -7.84 -0.39 -2.29
CA VAL A 26 -8.20 -1.79 -2.00
C VAL A 26 -7.67 -2.27 -0.64
N ARG A 27 -6.47 -1.83 -0.22
CA ARG A 27 -5.96 -2.09 1.14
C ARG A 27 -6.87 -1.49 2.21
N CYS A 28 -7.33 -0.26 2.03
CA CYS A 28 -8.24 0.38 2.98
C CYS A 28 -9.57 -0.38 3.08
N LEU A 29 -10.14 -0.83 1.95
CA LEU A 29 -11.37 -1.65 1.98
C LEU A 29 -11.18 -2.93 2.78
N ARG A 30 -10.04 -3.61 2.60
CA ARG A 30 -9.72 -4.83 3.36
C ARG A 30 -9.53 -4.56 4.85
N GLU A 31 -8.86 -3.47 5.22
CA GLU A 31 -8.68 -3.07 6.63
C GLU A 31 -9.99 -2.72 7.31
N LEU A 32 -10.96 -2.23 6.55
CA LEU A 32 -12.33 -1.99 7.01
C LEU A 32 -13.19 -3.26 7.03
N GLY A 33 -12.65 -4.41 6.64
CA GLY A 33 -13.35 -5.70 6.62
C GLY A 33 -14.39 -5.82 5.51
N VAL A 34 -14.25 -5.07 4.42
CA VAL A 34 -15.15 -5.17 3.26
C VAL A 34 -14.83 -6.44 2.47
N ASP A 35 -15.81 -7.31 2.32
CA ASP A 35 -15.72 -8.56 1.54
C ASP A 35 -16.30 -8.46 0.12
N THR A 36 -17.33 -7.62 -0.08
CA THR A 36 -18.08 -7.51 -1.34
C THR A 36 -18.19 -6.05 -1.80
N VAL A 37 -17.92 -5.78 -3.08
CA VAL A 37 -18.03 -4.43 -3.66
C VAL A 37 -18.92 -4.42 -4.90
N PHE A 38 -20.01 -3.66 -4.86
CA PHE A 38 -20.87 -3.43 -6.02
C PHE A 38 -20.37 -2.24 -6.83
N GLY A 39 -20.32 -2.38 -8.15
CA GLY A 39 -19.96 -1.28 -9.02
C GLY A 39 -20.35 -1.49 -10.47
N TYR A 40 -20.40 -0.38 -11.21
CA TYR A 40 -20.57 -0.39 -12.65
C TYR A 40 -19.24 -0.02 -13.33
N PRO A 41 -18.73 -0.85 -14.26
CA PRO A 41 -17.44 -0.60 -14.88
C PRO A 41 -17.47 0.62 -15.80
N GLY A 42 -16.32 1.30 -15.92
CA GLY A 42 -16.13 2.44 -16.80
C GLY A 42 -14.64 2.76 -16.98
N GLY A 43 -14.28 3.52 -18.03
CA GLY A 43 -12.88 3.73 -18.41
C GLY A 43 -12.01 4.35 -17.31
N ALA A 44 -12.52 5.35 -16.60
CA ALA A 44 -11.76 6.05 -15.56
C ALA A 44 -11.50 5.22 -14.30
N ILE A 45 -12.36 4.23 -14.02
CA ILE A 45 -12.34 3.44 -12.78
C ILE A 45 -11.62 2.09 -12.95
N MET A 46 -11.23 1.73 -14.18
CA MET A 46 -10.56 0.45 -14.48
C MET A 46 -9.37 0.12 -13.57
N PRO A 47 -8.47 1.06 -13.20
CA PRO A 47 -7.34 0.74 -12.33
C PRO A 47 -7.75 0.11 -10.99
N ILE A 48 -8.94 0.45 -10.47
CA ILE A 48 -9.49 -0.13 -9.24
C ILE A 48 -10.05 -1.52 -9.50
N TYR A 49 -10.82 -1.70 -10.57
CA TYR A 49 -11.32 -3.02 -10.97
C TYR A 49 -10.19 -4.01 -11.28
N ASP A 50 -9.06 -3.54 -11.82
CA ASP A 50 -7.86 -4.35 -12.02
C ASP A 50 -7.15 -4.74 -10.71
N ALA A 51 -7.40 -4.01 -9.63
CA ALA A 51 -6.81 -4.25 -8.31
C ALA A 51 -7.67 -5.17 -7.42
N LEU A 52 -9.00 -5.16 -7.58
CA LEU A 52 -9.94 -5.96 -6.77
C LEU A 52 -9.68 -7.49 -6.83
N PRO A 53 -9.44 -8.12 -8.00
CA PRO A 53 -9.16 -9.57 -8.06
C PRO A 53 -7.91 -9.98 -7.29
N ARG A 54 -6.95 -9.06 -7.12
CA ARG A 54 -5.67 -9.32 -6.42
C ARG A 54 -5.80 -9.25 -4.90
N SER A 55 -6.92 -8.73 -4.37
CA SER A 55 -7.12 -8.52 -2.93
C SER A 55 -8.04 -9.51 -2.24
N GLY A 56 -8.71 -10.39 -3.00
CA GLY A 56 -9.68 -11.35 -2.45
C GLY A 56 -11.02 -10.74 -2.05
N ILE A 57 -11.35 -9.56 -2.57
CA ILE A 57 -12.67 -8.94 -2.47
C ILE A 57 -13.47 -9.40 -3.68
N THR A 58 -14.72 -9.83 -3.46
CA THR A 58 -15.59 -10.39 -4.51
C THR A 58 -16.54 -9.34 -5.09
#